data_AF-A0A7Y7SSF9-F1
#
_entry.id   AF-A0A7Y7SSF9-F1
#
_cell.length_a   1.000
_cell.length_b   1.000
_cell.length_c   1.000
_cell.angle_alpha   90.00
_cell.angle_beta   90.00
_cell.angle_gamma   90.00
#
_symmetry.space_group_name_H-M   'P 1'
#
loop_
_entity.id
_entity.type
_entity.pdbx_description
1 polymer ?
#
loop_
_entity_poly.entity_id
_entity_poly.type
_entity_poly.pdbx_seq_one_letter_code
_entity_poly.pdbx_strand_id
1 'polypeptide(L)'
;MSNTYALIQDGIVINTIVWAGPDEEPVDFGDGVTYAEIPDDEGNQPSTGWLYDGTTFSAPPISEEEAAELKQQKIANNLAMKASLIAQATIAIAPLQDAVDLDEATDAETALLKAWKQYRVAVNRIDANTADEITWPKQP
;
A
#
# COMPACT_ATOMS: atom_id res chain seq x y z
N MET A 1 -6.28 -11.47 -37.53
CA MET A 1 -5.80 -10.47 -36.56
C MET A 1 -5.35 -11.26 -35.33
N SER A 2 -4.19 -10.96 -34.75
CA SER A 2 -3.72 -11.72 -33.58
C SER A 2 -4.31 -11.13 -32.31
N ASN A 3 -4.86 -11.99 -31.46
CA ASN A 3 -5.38 -11.62 -30.14
C ASN A 3 -4.43 -12.15 -29.06
N THR A 4 -4.58 -11.64 -27.84
CA THR A 4 -3.80 -12.12 -26.70
C THR A 4 -4.57 -13.26 -26.02
N TYR A 5 -3.89 -14.35 -25.72
CA TYR A 5 -4.45 -15.52 -25.04
C TYR A 5 -3.64 -15.85 -23.80
N ALA A 6 -4.32 -16.26 -22.74
CA ALA A 6 -3.70 -16.90 -21.58
C ALA A 6 -3.60 -18.40 -21.83
N LEU A 7 -2.43 -18.99 -21.59
CA LEU A 7 -2.27 -20.44 -21.47
C LEU A 7 -2.51 -20.83 -20.01
N ILE A 8 -3.38 -21.81 -19.79
CA ILE A 8 -3.92 -22.17 -18.48
C ILE A 8 -3.69 -23.66 -18.24
N GLN A 9 -3.10 -24.00 -17.10
CA GLN A 9 -2.92 -25.37 -16.64
C GLN A 9 -3.39 -25.47 -15.18
N ASP A 10 -4.20 -26.48 -14.87
CA ASP A 10 -4.80 -26.67 -13.53
C ASP A 10 -5.54 -25.42 -12.99
N GLY A 11 -6.15 -24.64 -13.89
CA GLY A 11 -6.85 -23.39 -13.55
C GLY A 11 -5.92 -22.22 -13.25
N ILE A 12 -4.62 -22.31 -13.55
CA ILE A 12 -3.61 -21.27 -13.33
C ILE A 12 -3.04 -20.82 -14.68
N VAL A 13 -2.93 -19.51 -14.89
CA VAL A 13 -2.26 -18.91 -16.04
C VAL A 13 -0.75 -19.18 -15.94
N ILE A 14 -0.22 -19.92 -16.90
CA ILE A 14 1.21 -20.28 -16.97
C ILE A 14 1.98 -19.45 -17.98
N ASN A 15 1.31 -18.81 -18.94
CA ASN A 15 1.91 -17.90 -19.91
C ASN A 15 0.85 -17.02 -20.59
N THR A 16 1.28 -15.92 -21.20
CA THR A 16 0.44 -15.12 -22.11
C THR A 16 1.10 -15.07 -23.49
N ILE A 17 0.30 -15.28 -24.54
CA ILE A 17 0.78 -15.37 -25.93
C ILE A 17 -0.07 -14.48 -26.83
N VAL A 18 0.53 -13.99 -27.91
CA VAL A 18 -0.21 -13.35 -29.01
C VAL A 18 -0.34 -14.38 -30.12
N TRP A 19 -1.57 -14.69 -30.53
CA TRP A 19 -1.87 -15.80 -31.44
C TRP A 19 -3.04 -15.47 -32.37
N ALA A 20 -3.03 -16.03 -33.59
CA ALA A 20 -4.11 -15.85 -34.57
C ALA A 20 -5.42 -16.56 -34.17
N GLY A 21 -5.34 -17.48 -33.20
CA GLY A 21 -6.47 -18.23 -32.67
C GLY A 21 -6.50 -19.68 -33.16
N PRO A 22 -7.26 -20.54 -32.47
CA PRO A 22 -7.31 -21.98 -32.74
C PRO A 22 -7.89 -22.34 -34.10
N ASP A 23 -8.77 -21.48 -34.63
CA ASP A 23 -9.43 -21.68 -35.92
C ASP A 23 -8.50 -21.39 -37.09
N GLU A 24 -7.47 -20.55 -36.89
CA GLU A 24 -6.51 -20.20 -37.96
C GLU A 24 -5.23 -21.03 -37.87
N GLU A 25 -4.65 -21.18 -36.68
CA GLU A 25 -3.39 -21.91 -36.49
C GLU A 25 -3.49 -22.85 -35.29
N PRO A 26 -4.07 -24.05 -35.42
CA PRO A 26 -4.22 -24.98 -34.30
C PRO A 26 -2.84 -25.38 -33.76
N VAL A 27 -2.58 -25.02 -32.50
CA VAL A 27 -1.35 -25.36 -31.77
C VAL A 27 -1.72 -26.24 -30.58
N ASP A 28 -0.98 -27.34 -30.43
CA ASP A 28 -0.99 -28.15 -29.21
C ASP A 28 0.03 -27.57 -28.22
N PHE A 29 -0.46 -27.10 -27.07
CA PHE A 29 0.37 -26.50 -26.02
C PHE A 29 0.86 -27.54 -24.99
N GLY A 30 0.55 -28.82 -25.19
CA GLY A 30 0.92 -29.92 -24.31
C GLY A 30 -0.24 -30.41 -23.43
N ASP A 31 -0.05 -31.59 -22.85
CA ASP A 31 -1.07 -32.26 -22.04
C ASP A 31 -1.55 -31.38 -20.88
N GLY A 32 -2.86 -31.17 -20.80
CA GLY A 32 -3.51 -30.42 -19.72
C GLY A 32 -3.42 -28.90 -19.83
N VAL A 33 -2.82 -28.37 -20.91
CA VAL A 33 -2.79 -26.93 -21.18
C VAL A 33 -3.98 -26.54 -22.04
N THR A 34 -4.74 -25.57 -21.55
CA THR A 34 -5.87 -24.94 -22.22
C THR A 34 -5.54 -23.48 -22.52
N TYR A 35 -6.39 -22.80 -23.30
CA TYR A 35 -6.23 -21.39 -23.59
C TYR A 35 -7.55 -20.64 -23.38
N ALA A 36 -7.45 -19.36 -23.04
CA ALA A 36 -8.58 -18.44 -23.01
C ALA A 36 -8.16 -17.09 -23.59
N GLU A 37 -9.01 -16.51 -24.42
CA GLU A 37 -8.79 -15.19 -24.98
C GLU A 37 -8.81 -14.14 -23.86
N ILE A 38 -7.79 -13.30 -23.84
CA ILE A 38 -7.71 -12.16 -22.92
C ILE A 38 -8.42 -11.00 -23.62
N PRO A 39 -9.52 -10.47 -23.04
CA PRO A 39 -10.18 -9.32 -23.62
C PRO A 39 -9.23 -8.12 -23.64
N ASP A 40 -9.18 -7.44 -24.79
CA ASP A 40 -8.42 -6.20 -25.00
C ASP A 40 -9.14 -5.00 -24.36
N ASP A 41 -9.41 -5.10 -23.07
CA ASP A 41 -9.96 -4.03 -22.25
C ASP A 41 -8.81 -3.27 -21.57
N GLU A 42 -8.96 -1.95 -21.36
CA GLU A 42 -8.01 -1.08 -20.65
C GLU A 42 -7.84 -1.44 -19.14
N GLY A 43 -8.33 -2.61 -18.72
CA GLY A 43 -8.27 -3.14 -17.37
C GLY A 43 -6.98 -3.91 -17.04
N ASN A 44 -7.00 -4.58 -15.89
CA ASN A 44 -5.86 -5.35 -15.40
C ASN A 44 -5.76 -6.69 -16.14
N GLN A 45 -4.80 -6.82 -17.05
CA GLN A 45 -4.58 -8.04 -17.83
C GLN A 45 -4.03 -9.17 -16.94
N PRO A 46 -4.47 -10.43 -17.14
CA PRO A 46 -3.96 -11.54 -16.38
C PRO A 46 -2.46 -11.72 -16.61
N SER A 47 -1.74 -12.01 -15.54
CA SER A 47 -0.33 -12.37 -15.56
C SER A 47 -0.16 -13.84 -15.20
N THR A 48 1.04 -14.36 -15.40
CA THR A 48 1.45 -15.66 -14.86
C THR A 48 1.11 -15.79 -13.37
N GLY A 49 0.55 -16.94 -12.98
CA GLY A 49 0.10 -17.24 -11.62
C GLY A 49 -1.34 -16.83 -11.30
N TRP A 50 -2.03 -16.15 -12.21
CA TRP A 50 -3.47 -15.83 -12.03
C TRP A 50 -4.34 -17.07 -12.13
N LEU A 51 -5.41 -17.10 -11.35
CA LEU A 51 -6.43 -18.15 -11.40
C LEU A 51 -7.43 -17.86 -12.52
N TYR A 52 -7.90 -18.91 -13.19
CA TYR A 52 -8.97 -18.85 -14.18
C TYR A 52 -10.04 -19.89 -13.86
N ASP A 53 -11.27 -19.42 -13.65
CA ASP A 53 -12.41 -20.28 -13.28
C ASP A 53 -13.21 -20.81 -14.48
N GLY A 54 -12.72 -20.58 -15.70
CA GLY A 54 -13.43 -20.86 -16.96
C GLY A 54 -14.16 -19.64 -17.53
N THR A 55 -14.26 -18.55 -16.77
CA THR A 55 -14.93 -17.32 -17.21
C THR A 55 -14.15 -16.06 -16.86
N THR A 56 -13.47 -16.06 -15.71
CA THR A 56 -12.89 -14.86 -15.10
C THR A 56 -11.46 -15.15 -14.68
N PHE A 57 -10.56 -14.21 -15.01
CA PHE A 57 -9.21 -14.20 -14.48
C PHE A 57 -9.18 -13.45 -13.15
N SER A 58 -8.53 -14.03 -12.15
CA SER A 58 -8.32 -13.39 -10.85
C SER A 58 -6.87 -13.53 -10.40
N ALA A 59 -6.33 -12.48 -9.81
CA ALA A 59 -5.00 -12.55 -9.20
C ALA A 59 -4.99 -13.63 -8.12
N PRO A 60 -3.86 -14.35 -7.95
CA PRO A 60 -3.77 -15.30 -6.85
C PRO A 60 -4.02 -14.55 -5.54
N PRO A 61 -4.79 -15.13 -4.60
CA PRO A 61 -4.93 -14.54 -3.28
C PRO A 61 -3.55 -14.45 -2.64
N ILE A 62 -3.20 -13.29 -2.09
CA ILE A 62 -2.02 -13.19 -1.22
C ILE A 62 -2.18 -14.19 -0.07
N SER A 63 -1.10 -14.87 0.30
CA SER A 63 -1.14 -15.83 1.40
C SER A 63 -1.49 -15.15 2.72
N GLU A 64 -2.02 -15.91 3.69
CA GLU A 64 -2.31 -15.39 5.02
C GLU A 64 -1.05 -14.85 5.71
N GLU A 65 0.10 -15.47 5.44
CA GLU A 65 1.42 -15.03 5.91
C GLU A 65 1.81 -13.67 5.32
N GLU A 66 1.76 -13.51 4.00
CA GLU A 66 2.07 -12.23 3.34
C GLU A 66 1.10 -11.12 3.78
N ALA A 67 -0.19 -11.44 3.94
CA ALA A 67 -1.18 -10.49 4.45
C ALA A 67 -0.85 -10.06 5.89
N ALA A 68 -0.41 -10.98 6.74
CA ALA A 68 0.02 -10.69 8.11
C ALA A 68 1.29 -9.83 8.12
N GLU A 69 2.28 -10.13 7.29
CA GLU A 69 3.51 -9.33 7.15
C GLU A 69 3.20 -7.89 6.70
N LEU A 70 2.34 -7.72 5.68
CA LEU A 70 1.90 -6.40 5.23
C LEU A 70 1.20 -5.63 6.34
N LYS A 71 0.36 -6.30 7.13
CA LYS A 71 -0.31 -5.69 8.29
C LYS A 71 0.72 -5.24 9.34
N GLN A 72 1.68 -6.09 9.69
CA GLN A 72 2.74 -5.76 10.65
C GLN A 72 3.61 -4.60 10.14
N GLN A 73 3.95 -4.59 8.85
CA GLN A 73 4.72 -3.50 8.25
C GLN A 73 3.98 -2.16 8.33
N LYS A 74 2.66 -2.14 8.08
CA LYS A 74 1.85 -0.93 8.23
C LYS A 74 1.81 -0.43 9.68
N ILE A 75 1.63 -1.33 10.65
CA ILE A 75 1.68 -1.00 12.08
C ILE A 75 3.06 -0.42 12.45
N ALA A 76 4.14 -1.05 12.01
CA ALA A 76 5.50 -0.58 12.27
C ALA A 76 5.74 0.82 11.68
N ASN A 77 5.27 1.07 10.46
CA ASN A 77 5.36 2.38 9.81
C ASN A 77 4.58 3.45 10.58
N ASN A 78 3.36 3.14 11.02
CA ASN A 78 2.53 4.05 11.81
C ASN A 78 3.17 4.40 13.15
N LEU A 79 3.74 3.41 13.85
CA LEU A 79 4.48 3.63 15.10
C LEU A 79 5.75 4.47 14.89
N ALA A 80 6.51 4.20 13.82
CA ALA A 80 7.70 4.97 13.47
C ALA A 80 7.35 6.43 13.13
N MET A 81 6.26 6.64 12.39
CA MET A 81 5.76 7.98 12.08
C MET A 81 5.37 8.73 13.36
N LYS A 82 4.60 8.10 14.27
CA LYS A 82 4.25 8.68 15.58
C LYS A 82 5.48 9.13 16.36
N ALA A 83 6.49 8.26 16.46
CA ALA A 83 7.73 8.56 17.16
C ALA A 83 8.48 9.76 16.52
N SER A 84 8.57 9.78 15.19
CA SER A 84 9.18 10.89 14.44
C SER A 84 8.46 12.23 14.70
N LEU A 85 7.13 12.25 14.64
CA LEU A 85 6.33 13.47 14.87
C LEU A 85 6.46 13.98 16.31
N ILE A 86 6.54 13.09 17.30
CA ILE A 86 6.79 13.45 18.71
C ILE A 86 8.20 14.03 18.88
N ALA A 87 9.20 13.44 18.22
CA ALA A 87 10.58 13.92 18.27
C ALA A 87 10.70 15.32 17.65
N GLN A 88 10.11 15.53 16.46
CA GLN A 88 10.05 16.85 15.81
C GLN A 88 9.40 17.90 16.70
N ALA A 89 8.25 17.59 17.30
CA ALA A 89 7.59 18.51 18.22
C ALA A 89 8.46 18.82 19.45
N THR A 90 9.20 17.84 19.96
CA THR A 90 10.08 18.03 21.11
C THR A 90 11.27 18.92 20.76
N ILE A 91 11.85 18.77 19.57
CA ILE A 91 12.91 19.64 19.04
C ILE A 91 12.40 21.08 18.89
N ALA A 92 11.19 21.28 18.36
CA ALA A 92 10.60 22.62 18.21
C ALA A 92 10.25 23.27 19.56
N ILE A 93 9.81 22.47 20.54
CA ILE A 93 9.43 22.95 21.87
C ILE A 93 10.64 23.43 22.67
N ALA A 94 11.80 22.78 22.55
CA ALA A 94 12.98 23.06 23.38
C ALA A 94 13.37 24.56 23.42
N PRO A 95 13.69 25.22 22.28
CA PRO A 95 14.09 26.63 22.31
C PRO A 95 12.96 27.58 22.75
N LEU A 96 11.71 27.25 22.43
CA LEU A 96 10.55 28.04 22.86
C LEU A 96 10.33 27.94 24.38
N GLN A 97 10.62 26.77 24.95
CA GLN A 97 10.57 26.58 26.40
C GLN A 97 11.73 27.32 27.08
N ASP A 98 12.93 27.26 26.52
CA ASP A 98 14.09 28.02 27.05
C ASP A 98 13.78 29.52 27.10
N ALA A 99 13.20 30.09 26.05
CA ALA A 99 12.80 31.50 26.03
C ALA A 99 11.77 31.85 27.11
N VAL A 100 10.81 30.96 27.37
CA VAL A 100 9.82 31.13 28.46
C VAL A 100 10.49 31.02 29.82
N ASP A 101 11.39 30.05 30.00
CA ASP A 101 12.08 29.80 31.27
C ASP A 101 13.08 30.91 31.63
N LEU A 102 13.58 31.64 30.63
CA LEU A 102 14.45 32.82 30.78
C LEU A 102 13.68 34.15 30.87
N ASP A 103 12.35 34.12 30.83
CA ASP A 103 11.48 35.31 30.76
C ASP A 103 11.77 36.22 29.52
N GLU A 104 12.31 35.64 28.45
CA GLU A 104 12.67 36.33 27.18
C GLU A 104 11.65 36.09 26.05
N ALA A 105 10.69 35.17 26.25
CA ALA A 105 9.72 34.80 25.23
C ALA A 105 8.80 35.96 24.83
N THR A 106 8.65 36.14 23.52
CA THR A 106 7.61 37.00 22.95
C THR A 106 6.21 36.38 23.08
N ASP A 107 5.17 37.19 22.92
CA ASP A 107 3.78 36.70 22.86
C ASP A 107 3.59 35.66 21.72
N ALA A 108 4.31 35.84 20.61
CA ALA A 108 4.27 34.94 19.47
C ALA A 108 4.91 33.58 19.81
N GLU A 109 6.08 33.57 20.47
CA GLU A 109 6.74 32.34 20.91
C GLU A 109 5.91 31.60 21.97
N THR A 110 5.28 32.33 22.88
CA THR A 110 4.38 31.76 23.89
C THR A 110 3.18 31.07 23.24
N ALA A 111 2.57 31.71 22.23
CA ALA A 111 1.47 31.13 21.48
C ALA A 111 1.92 29.90 20.68
N LEU A 112 3.10 29.96 20.05
CA LEU A 112 3.67 28.87 19.27
C LEU A 112 4.03 27.67 20.16
N LEU A 113 4.61 27.91 21.35
CA LEU A 113 4.91 26.88 22.36
C LEU A 113 3.64 26.12 22.76
N LYS A 114 2.55 26.86 22.99
CA LYS A 114 1.24 26.27 23.33
C LYS A 114 0.73 25.40 22.17
N ALA A 115 0.81 25.87 20.93
CA ALA A 115 0.38 25.13 19.76
C ALA A 115 1.20 23.83 19.58
N TRP A 116 2.53 23.88 19.71
CA TRP A 116 3.38 22.69 19.65
C TRP A 116 3.10 21.69 20.78
N LYS A 117 2.85 22.15 22.01
CA LYS A 117 2.45 21.29 23.13
C LYS A 117 1.11 20.60 22.85
N GLN A 118 0.13 21.33 22.32
CA GLN A 118 -1.17 20.77 21.92
C GLN A 118 -1.02 19.73 20.80
N TYR A 119 -0.21 20.04 19.78
CA TYR A 119 0.13 19.12 18.70
C TYR A 119 0.76 17.83 19.24
N ARG A 120 1.79 17.93 20.09
CA ARG A 120 2.47 16.75 20.67
C ARG A 120 1.50 15.88 21.49
N VAL A 121 0.57 16.50 22.22
CA VAL A 121 -0.49 15.79 22.95
C VAL A 121 -1.46 15.11 21.99
N ALA A 122 -1.87 15.78 20.91
CA ALA A 122 -2.75 15.21 19.90
C ALA A 122 -2.12 13.98 19.22
N VAL A 123 -0.86 14.07 18.79
CA VAL A 123 -0.11 12.95 18.22
C VAL A 123 0.00 11.79 19.22
N ASN A 124 0.30 12.08 20.50
CA ASN A 124 0.42 11.04 21.52
C ASN A 124 -0.87 10.24 21.76
N ARG A 125 -2.04 10.88 21.61
CA ARG A 125 -3.35 10.25 21.81
C ARG A 125 -3.79 9.35 20.66
N ILE A 126 -3.18 9.47 19.49
CA ILE A 126 -3.49 8.60 18.34
C ILE A 126 -3.01 7.19 18.62
N ASP A 127 -3.90 6.21 18.46
CA ASP A 127 -3.50 4.81 18.42
C ASP A 127 -2.82 4.51 17.09
N ALA A 128 -1.54 4.19 17.15
CA ALA A 128 -0.73 3.86 15.98
C ALA A 128 -0.47 2.34 15.86
N ASN A 129 -1.02 1.54 16.78
CA ASN A 129 -0.95 0.08 16.73
C ASN A 129 -2.03 -0.53 15.81
N THR A 130 -2.24 0.10 14.65
CA THR A 130 -3.19 -0.33 13.62
C THR A 130 -2.51 -0.28 12.25
N ALA A 131 -3.02 -1.10 11.33
CA ALA A 131 -2.64 -1.08 9.92
C ALA A 131 -3.49 -0.10 9.09
N ASP A 132 -4.46 0.56 9.72
CA ASP A 132 -5.29 1.57 9.06
C ASP A 132 -4.47 2.82 8.73
N GLU A 133 -4.96 3.58 7.76
CA GLU A 133 -4.41 4.88 7.45
C GLU A 133 -4.70 5.88 8.57
N ILE A 134 -3.66 6.56 9.05
CA ILE A 134 -3.77 7.52 10.14
C ILE A 134 -3.71 8.94 9.59
N THR A 135 -4.74 9.72 9.90
CA THR A 135 -4.71 11.17 9.67
C THR A 135 -3.98 11.86 10.82
N TRP A 136 -2.74 12.27 10.58
CA TRP A 136 -1.93 13.00 11.57
C TRP A 136 -2.39 14.45 11.70
N PRO A 137 -2.32 15.05 12.92
CA PRO A 137 -2.61 16.45 13.11
C PRO A 137 -1.62 17.31 12.30
N LYS A 138 -2.03 18.53 11.93
CA LYS A 138 -1.14 19.47 11.24
C LYS A 138 -0.17 20.10 12.24
N GLN A 139 1.08 20.24 11.83
CA GLN A 139 2.08 20.96 12.61
C GLN A 139 1.72 22.46 12.67
N PRO A 140 2.00 23.14 13.79
CA PRO A 140 1.79 24.59 13.96
C PRO A 140 2.63 25.46 13.03
#